data_AF-A0A2U3YYV3-F1
#
_entry.id   AF-A0A2U3YYV3-F1
#
_cell.length_a   1.000
_cell.length_b   1.000
_cell.length_c   1.000
_cell.angle_alpha   90.00
_cell.angle_beta   90.00
_cell.angle_gamma   90.00
#
_symmetry.space_group_name_H-M   'P 1'
#
loop_
_entity.id
_entity.type
_entity.pdbx_description
1 polymer ?
#
loop_
_entity_poly.entity_id
_entity_poly.type
_entity_poly.pdbx_seq_one_letter_code
_entity_poly.pdbx_strand_id
1 'polypeptide(L)'
;MAASMGRWLLFLLALLGFLREATSGLDSGASRDDDLLLPYSRARARSARDCSRVRAGSREHESWPPTTATPGTRGPAVRTFVSHFADRAVPGHLTRVAEPLRTFSVLEPGGSGGCASRRRATVEDTARGAGCRVAQNGGFFRMDTGQCLGNVVSDGRRVSSAGGLQNAQFGIRRDGTLVTGYLSEEEVLDTENPFVQLLSGVVWLIRNGSVYINESQAAECDETQETGSFSKFVNVMSARTAVGHDRKGQLVLFHVDGQTEQRG
;
A
#
# COMPACT_ATOMS: atom_id res chain seq x y z
N MET A 1 -10.51 -50.19 -46.54
CA MET A 1 -10.33 -49.72 -45.14
C MET A 1 -9.63 -48.34 -45.09
N ALA A 2 -10.17 -47.32 -45.76
CA ALA A 2 -9.55 -45.98 -45.83
C ALA A 2 -10.49 -44.84 -45.40
N ALA A 3 -11.80 -45.06 -45.36
CA ALA A 3 -12.80 -44.05 -45.00
C ALA A 3 -12.95 -43.82 -43.48
N SER A 4 -12.38 -44.71 -42.64
CA SER A 4 -12.53 -44.65 -41.17
C SER A 4 -11.49 -43.76 -40.50
N MET A 5 -10.27 -43.62 -41.06
CA MET A 5 -9.20 -42.84 -40.43
C MET A 5 -9.38 -41.31 -40.59
N GLY A 6 -9.96 -40.86 -41.70
CA GLY A 6 -10.18 -39.42 -41.93
C GLY A 6 -11.20 -38.80 -40.96
N ARG A 7 -12.24 -39.56 -40.58
CA ARG A 7 -13.22 -39.13 -39.57
C ARG A 7 -12.62 -39.04 -38.17
N TRP A 8 -11.64 -39.88 -37.85
CA TRP A 8 -11.00 -39.89 -36.55
C TRP A 8 -10.00 -38.73 -36.39
N LEU A 9 -9.27 -38.39 -37.46
CA LEU A 9 -8.41 -37.20 -37.48
C LEU A 9 -9.20 -35.89 -37.35
N LEU A 10 -10.35 -35.78 -38.02
CA LEU A 10 -11.24 -34.61 -37.92
C LEU A 10 -11.81 -34.46 -36.50
N PHE A 11 -12.15 -35.57 -35.85
CA PHE A 11 -12.59 -35.57 -34.46
C PHE A 11 -11.49 -35.12 -33.49
N LEU A 12 -10.25 -35.59 -33.69
CA LEU A 12 -9.09 -35.21 -32.89
C LEU A 12 -8.73 -33.72 -33.05
N LEU A 13 -8.79 -33.19 -34.29
CA LEU A 13 -8.57 -31.77 -34.55
C LEU A 13 -9.66 -30.89 -33.95
N ALA A 14 -10.93 -31.32 -33.99
CA ALA A 14 -12.02 -30.63 -33.31
C ALA A 14 -11.84 -30.66 -31.79
N LEU A 15 -11.43 -31.79 -31.21
CA LEU A 15 -11.18 -31.91 -29.77
C LEU A 15 -10.00 -31.03 -29.31
N LEU A 16 -8.93 -30.94 -30.12
CA LEU A 16 -7.78 -30.06 -29.88
C LEU A 16 -8.16 -28.57 -30.03
N GLY A 17 -9.06 -28.22 -30.96
CA GLY A 17 -9.63 -26.88 -31.07
C GLY A 17 -10.43 -26.49 -29.83
N PHE A 18 -11.33 -27.37 -29.37
CA PHE A 18 -12.12 -27.18 -28.16
C PHE A 18 -11.26 -27.13 -26.89
N LEU A 19 -10.21 -27.94 -26.79
CA LEU A 19 -9.25 -27.87 -25.67
C LEU A 19 -8.45 -26.56 -25.69
N ARG A 20 -8.10 -26.04 -26.88
CA ARG A 20 -7.39 -24.77 -27.02
C ARG A 20 -8.29 -23.58 -26.67
N GLU A 21 -9.57 -23.63 -27.04
CA GLU A 21 -10.60 -22.64 -26.64
C GLU A 21 -10.95 -22.72 -25.15
N ALA A 22 -10.95 -23.90 -24.54
CA ALA A 22 -11.13 -24.06 -23.09
C ALA A 22 -9.92 -23.59 -22.27
N THR A 23 -8.73 -23.51 -22.89
CA THR A 23 -7.51 -22.93 -22.25
C THR A 23 -7.30 -21.45 -22.53
N SER A 24 -8.02 -20.87 -23.49
CA SER A 24 -8.01 -19.43 -23.76
C SER A 24 -9.18 -18.75 -23.04
N GLY A 25 -8.95 -18.36 -21.79
CA GLY A 25 -9.88 -17.47 -21.09
C GLY A 25 -10.26 -17.85 -19.68
N LEU A 26 -9.30 -18.26 -18.84
CA LEU A 26 -9.27 -17.67 -17.49
C LEU A 26 -8.68 -16.26 -17.64
N ASP A 27 -9.40 -15.41 -18.37
CA ASP A 27 -9.18 -13.98 -18.26
C ASP A 27 -9.62 -13.68 -16.84
N SER A 28 -8.67 -13.53 -15.93
CA SER A 28 -8.90 -13.00 -14.60
C SER A 28 -9.39 -11.56 -14.81
N GLY A 29 -10.69 -11.43 -15.09
CA GLY A 29 -11.31 -10.16 -15.40
C GLY A 29 -10.99 -9.15 -14.32
N ALA A 30 -10.89 -7.88 -14.71
CA ALA A 30 -10.65 -6.80 -13.77
C ALA A 30 -11.62 -6.90 -12.58
N SER A 31 -11.11 -6.64 -11.37
CA SER A 31 -11.92 -6.57 -10.15
C SER A 31 -13.16 -5.68 -10.38
N ARG A 32 -14.26 -6.02 -9.72
CA ARG A 32 -15.47 -5.19 -9.73
C ARG A 32 -15.38 -3.96 -8.84
N ASP A 33 -14.29 -3.82 -8.08
CA ASP A 33 -14.09 -2.76 -7.09
C ASP A 33 -15.28 -2.64 -6.11
N ASP A 34 -15.85 -3.79 -5.68
CA ASP A 34 -17.07 -3.89 -4.88
C ASP A 34 -16.85 -3.89 -3.36
N ASP A 35 -15.61 -4.13 -2.90
CA ASP A 35 -15.22 -4.02 -1.48
C ASP A 35 -14.45 -2.71 -1.22
N LEU A 36 -15.17 -1.59 -1.15
CA LEU A 36 -14.60 -0.26 -0.95
C LEU A 36 -14.56 0.15 0.52
N LEU A 37 -13.35 0.35 1.04
CA LEU A 37 -13.11 0.89 2.37
C LEU A 37 -12.47 2.28 2.27
N LEU A 38 -13.30 3.32 2.35
CA LEU A 38 -12.89 4.71 2.16
C LEU A 38 -12.82 5.46 3.51
N PRO A 39 -11.67 6.08 3.85
CA PRO A 39 -11.56 6.88 5.08
C PRO A 39 -12.41 8.16 5.04
N TYR A 40 -12.54 8.75 3.85
CA TYR A 40 -13.22 10.02 3.63
C TYR A 40 -14.29 9.86 2.55
N SER A 41 -15.54 10.17 2.88
CA SER A 41 -16.61 10.16 1.89
C SER A 41 -16.63 11.46 1.07
N ARG A 42 -17.23 11.43 -0.10
CA ARG A 42 -17.40 12.62 -0.94
C ARG A 42 -18.63 13.44 -0.50
N ALA A 43 -18.65 14.01 0.70
CA ALA A 43 -19.71 14.95 1.11
C ALA A 43 -19.22 16.40 1.20
N ARG A 44 -20.15 17.33 0.94
CA ARG A 44 -20.00 18.77 0.63
C ARG A 44 -18.92 19.53 1.41
N ALA A 45 -18.26 20.46 0.69
CA ALA A 45 -17.39 21.48 1.26
C ALA A 45 -18.13 22.40 2.24
N ARG A 46 -17.69 22.44 3.51
CA ARG A 46 -17.89 23.55 4.47
C ARG A 46 -16.65 23.72 5.36
N SER A 47 -16.63 24.83 6.11
CA SER A 47 -15.47 25.68 6.43
C SER A 47 -14.20 25.01 6.96
N ALA A 48 -13.09 25.41 6.33
CA ALA A 48 -11.69 25.11 6.61
C ALA A 48 -11.15 25.66 7.96
N ARG A 49 -11.80 25.36 9.09
CA ARG A 49 -11.35 25.95 10.37
C ARG A 49 -10.34 25.14 11.18
N ASP A 50 -10.23 23.82 11.04
CA ASP A 50 -9.29 23.03 11.85
C ASP A 50 -8.28 22.17 11.08
N CYS A 51 -8.42 21.98 9.77
CA CYS A 51 -7.41 21.32 8.94
C CYS A 51 -6.51 22.33 8.23
N SER A 52 -5.74 23.10 9.00
CA SER A 52 -4.75 24.00 8.40
C SER A 52 -3.66 23.18 7.72
N ARG A 53 -3.49 23.37 6.41
CA ARG A 53 -2.38 22.78 5.66
C ARG A 53 -1.08 23.21 6.31
N VAL A 54 -0.28 22.24 6.74
CA VAL A 54 0.98 22.53 7.43
C VAL A 54 2.10 22.57 6.40
N ARG A 55 2.58 23.78 6.16
CA ARG A 55 3.69 24.01 5.20
C ARG A 55 5.05 24.09 5.86
N ALA A 56 5.13 24.64 7.06
CA ALA A 56 6.38 24.92 7.76
C ALA A 56 6.33 24.46 9.22
N GLY A 57 7.50 24.25 9.80
CA GLY A 57 7.66 23.81 11.18
C GLY A 57 7.64 22.29 11.35
N SER A 58 8.14 21.86 12.50
CA SER A 58 8.27 20.43 12.81
C SER A 58 6.94 19.82 13.23
N ARG A 59 6.65 18.61 12.74
CA ARG A 59 5.46 17.85 13.10
C ARG A 59 5.81 16.59 13.89
N GLU A 60 4.80 16.02 14.53
CA GLU A 60 4.98 14.80 15.31
C GLU A 60 5.33 13.63 14.39
N HIS A 61 6.62 13.30 14.35
CA HIS A 61 7.15 12.11 13.70
C HIS A 61 8.22 11.47 14.57
N GLU A 62 8.43 10.18 14.37
CA GLU A 62 9.54 9.42 14.96
C GLU A 62 10.58 9.14 13.88
N SER A 63 11.85 9.23 14.28
CA SER A 63 12.98 8.85 13.45
C SER A 63 13.70 7.67 14.10
N TRP A 64 13.93 6.62 13.32
CA TRP A 64 14.67 5.44 13.75
C TRP A 64 15.98 5.33 12.97
N PRO A 65 17.13 5.18 13.65
CA PRO A 65 18.43 5.16 12.99
C PRO A 65 18.56 3.96 12.04
N PRO A 66 19.40 4.06 11.01
CA PRO A 66 19.66 2.96 10.09
C PRO A 66 20.25 1.75 10.83
N THR A 67 19.84 0.55 10.41
CA THR A 67 20.52 -0.69 10.80
C THR A 67 21.97 -0.70 10.37
N THR A 68 22.89 -1.06 11.27
CA THR A 68 24.24 -1.48 10.89
C THR A 68 24.16 -2.78 10.07
N ALA A 69 24.71 -2.74 8.86
CA ALA A 69 24.74 -3.87 7.93
C ALA A 69 25.32 -5.10 8.64
N THR A 70 24.57 -6.20 8.69
CA THR A 70 25.09 -7.48 9.15
C THR A 70 25.47 -8.30 7.92
N PRO A 71 26.76 -8.56 7.65
CA PRO A 71 27.16 -9.32 6.47
C PRO A 71 26.43 -10.67 6.39
N GLY A 72 25.79 -10.95 5.25
CA GLY A 72 25.05 -12.20 5.03
C GLY A 72 23.55 -12.14 5.35
N THR A 73 22.96 -10.94 5.48
CA THR A 73 21.52 -10.77 5.64
C THR A 73 20.74 -11.46 4.52
N ARG A 74 19.93 -12.45 4.92
CA ARG A 74 19.06 -13.22 4.03
C ARG A 74 18.00 -12.29 3.43
N GLY A 75 17.43 -12.70 2.28
CA GLY A 75 16.28 -12.03 1.65
C GLY A 75 15.08 -11.86 2.59
N PRO A 76 13.97 -11.27 2.12
CA PRO A 76 12.81 -10.98 2.95
C PRO A 76 12.33 -12.23 3.71
N ALA A 77 12.14 -12.10 5.02
CA ALA A 77 11.63 -13.17 5.86
C ALA A 77 10.11 -13.05 5.94
N VAL A 78 9.42 -13.86 5.13
CA VAL A 78 7.94 -13.89 5.08
C VAL A 78 7.43 -14.96 6.05
N ARG A 79 6.49 -14.58 6.91
CA ARG A 79 5.74 -15.48 7.80
C ARG A 79 4.27 -15.41 7.45
N THR A 80 3.73 -16.49 6.90
CA THR A 80 2.28 -16.68 6.79
C THR A 80 1.74 -17.08 8.16
N PHE A 81 0.58 -16.53 8.54
CA PHE A 81 -0.09 -16.87 9.79
C PHE A 81 -1.59 -16.99 9.59
N VAL A 82 -2.23 -17.72 10.51
CA VAL A 82 -3.68 -17.67 10.77
C VAL A 82 -3.83 -17.52 12.27
N SER A 83 -4.31 -16.36 12.71
CA SER A 83 -4.43 -16.02 14.13
C SER A 83 -5.89 -15.79 14.49
N HIS A 84 -6.25 -16.04 15.76
CA HIS A 84 -7.63 -15.84 16.23
C HIS A 84 -7.74 -14.52 16.99
N PHE A 85 -8.70 -13.68 16.59
CA PHE A 85 -9.08 -12.46 17.28
C PHE A 85 -10.59 -12.52 17.58
N ALA A 86 -10.96 -12.51 18.86
CA ALA A 86 -12.35 -12.70 19.30
C ALA A 86 -13.04 -13.89 18.58
N ASP A 87 -12.38 -15.05 18.60
CA ASP A 87 -12.80 -16.31 17.97
C ASP A 87 -12.92 -16.31 16.43
N ARG A 88 -12.44 -15.27 15.76
CA ARG A 88 -12.37 -15.20 14.29
C ARG A 88 -10.96 -15.49 13.79
N ALA A 89 -10.84 -16.46 12.89
CA ALA A 89 -9.58 -16.76 12.22
C ALA A 89 -9.28 -15.70 11.16
N VAL A 90 -8.13 -15.04 11.27
CA VAL A 90 -7.65 -14.02 10.33
C VAL A 90 -6.34 -14.50 9.70
N PRO A 91 -6.35 -14.88 8.41
CA PRO A 91 -5.14 -15.22 7.69
C PRO A 91 -4.38 -13.96 7.25
N GLY A 92 -3.06 -14.05 7.21
CA GLY A 92 -2.23 -12.93 6.82
C GLY A 92 -0.76 -13.26 6.64
N HIS A 93 0.02 -12.21 6.37
CA HIS A 93 1.46 -12.28 6.14
C HIS A 93 2.17 -11.19 6.94
N LEU A 94 3.29 -11.55 7.56
CA LEU A 94 4.23 -10.63 8.18
C LEU A 94 5.58 -10.80 7.50
N THR A 95 6.05 -9.76 6.83
CA THR A 95 7.35 -9.75 6.15
C THR A 95 8.31 -8.85 6.91
N ARG A 96 9.51 -9.35 7.19
CA ARG A 96 10.62 -8.55 7.73
C ARG A 96 11.74 -8.44 6.71
N VAL A 97 12.27 -7.24 6.56
CA VAL A 97 13.31 -6.91 5.58
C VAL A 97 14.43 -6.14 6.27
N ALA A 98 15.66 -6.63 6.15
CA ALA A 98 16.85 -5.93 6.62
C ALA A 98 17.36 -4.95 5.55
N GLU A 99 18.18 -3.98 5.96
CA GLU A 99 18.80 -3.00 5.06
C GLU A 99 17.78 -2.24 4.17
N PRO A 100 16.72 -1.66 4.76
CA PRO A 100 15.60 -1.11 4.00
C PRO A 100 16.01 -0.01 3.02
N LEU A 101 17.08 0.74 3.28
CA LEU A 101 17.65 1.71 2.34
C LEU A 101 18.01 1.08 0.97
N ARG A 102 18.39 -0.20 0.94
CA ARG A 102 18.80 -0.91 -0.28
C ARG A 102 17.74 -1.85 -0.83
N THR A 103 16.76 -2.24 -0.03
CA THR A 103 15.83 -3.33 -0.37
C THR A 103 14.37 -2.90 -0.46
N PHE A 104 14.02 -1.70 -0.01
CA PHE A 104 12.66 -1.16 -0.07
C PHE A 104 12.57 -0.06 -1.12
N SER A 105 11.54 -0.17 -1.98
CA SER A 105 11.20 0.85 -2.97
C SER A 105 9.71 1.11 -3.00
N VAL A 106 9.33 2.38 -3.12
CA VAL A 106 7.97 2.80 -3.46
C VAL A 106 7.88 2.90 -4.98
N LEU A 107 6.93 2.19 -5.57
CA LEU A 107 6.77 2.13 -7.02
C LEU A 107 5.49 2.84 -7.48
N GLU A 108 5.58 3.52 -8.61
CA GLU A 108 4.41 4.05 -9.32
C GLU A 108 3.63 2.93 -10.03
N PRO A 109 2.30 3.08 -10.22
CA PRO A 109 1.46 2.05 -10.84
C PRO A 109 1.87 1.78 -12.30
N GLY A 110 2.28 0.55 -12.59
CA GLY A 110 2.78 0.14 -13.91
C GLY A 110 4.12 0.79 -14.29
N GLY A 111 4.91 1.25 -13.32
CA GLY A 111 6.22 1.86 -13.52
C GLY A 111 6.23 3.38 -13.54
N SER A 112 7.42 3.95 -13.73
CA SER A 112 7.70 5.39 -13.69
C SER A 112 6.71 6.22 -14.52
N GLY A 113 6.20 7.31 -13.94
CA GLY A 113 5.18 8.17 -14.55
C GLY A 113 3.74 7.67 -14.39
N GLY A 114 3.53 6.50 -13.76
CA GLY A 114 2.20 5.94 -13.50
C GLY A 114 1.27 6.90 -12.78
N CYS A 115 1.74 7.61 -11.75
CA CYS A 115 0.91 8.57 -11.03
C CYS A 115 0.58 9.81 -11.89
N ALA A 116 1.55 10.31 -12.66
CA ALA A 116 1.34 11.45 -13.57
C ALA A 116 0.29 11.13 -14.65
N SER A 117 0.30 9.89 -15.17
CA SER A 117 -0.72 9.39 -16.11
C SER A 117 -2.02 8.92 -15.44
N ARG A 118 -2.14 9.05 -14.12
CA ARG A 118 -3.29 8.54 -13.33
C ARG A 118 -3.60 7.07 -13.61
N ARG A 119 -2.55 6.27 -13.81
CA ARG A 119 -2.65 4.85 -14.13
C ARG A 119 -3.06 4.08 -12.88
N ARG A 120 -3.90 3.07 -13.07
CA ARG A 120 -4.10 1.97 -12.11
C ARG A 120 -3.51 0.71 -12.72
N ALA A 121 -2.80 -0.07 -11.92
CA ALA A 121 -2.23 -1.35 -12.29
C ALA A 121 -2.34 -2.29 -11.10
N THR A 122 -2.38 -3.60 -11.36
CA THR A 122 -2.31 -4.57 -10.28
C THR A 122 -0.92 -4.52 -9.61
N VAL A 123 -0.86 -4.95 -8.34
CA VAL A 123 0.43 -5.09 -7.64
C VAL A 123 1.32 -6.07 -8.40
N GLU A 124 0.75 -7.16 -8.92
CA GLU A 124 1.47 -8.18 -9.69
C GLU A 124 2.15 -7.60 -10.93
N ASP A 125 1.41 -6.84 -11.75
CA ASP A 125 1.96 -6.24 -12.98
C ASP A 125 3.09 -5.27 -12.69
N THR A 126 2.92 -4.45 -11.65
CA THR A 126 3.94 -3.47 -11.24
C THR A 126 5.17 -4.16 -10.64
N ALA A 127 4.96 -5.15 -9.77
CA ALA A 127 6.00 -5.89 -9.07
C ALA A 127 6.85 -6.75 -10.02
N ARG A 128 6.22 -7.38 -11.02
CA ARG A 128 6.91 -8.20 -12.03
C ARG A 128 7.91 -7.36 -12.82
N GLY A 129 7.51 -6.18 -13.28
CA GLY A 129 8.38 -5.27 -14.03
C GLY A 129 9.57 -4.75 -13.22
N ALA A 130 9.44 -4.68 -11.90
CA ALA A 130 10.51 -4.24 -10.99
C ALA A 130 11.32 -5.38 -10.35
N GLY A 131 10.98 -6.65 -10.64
CA GLY A 131 11.67 -7.81 -10.05
C GLY A 131 11.51 -7.93 -8.53
N CYS A 132 10.38 -7.48 -7.97
CA CYS A 132 10.14 -7.51 -6.54
C CYS A 132 10.02 -8.96 -6.02
N ARG A 133 10.69 -9.26 -4.89
CA ARG A 133 10.55 -10.56 -4.21
C ARG A 133 9.26 -10.65 -3.39
N VAL A 134 8.85 -9.52 -2.81
CA VAL A 134 7.60 -9.34 -2.06
C VAL A 134 7.07 -7.96 -2.44
N ALA A 135 5.77 -7.86 -2.69
CA ALA A 135 5.09 -6.60 -2.97
C ALA A 135 3.69 -6.63 -2.35
N GLN A 136 3.20 -5.47 -1.93
CA GLN A 136 1.83 -5.25 -1.48
C GLN A 136 1.36 -3.88 -2.01
N ASN A 137 0.05 -3.63 -2.00
CA ASN A 137 -0.47 -2.31 -2.35
C ASN A 137 0.05 -1.24 -1.37
N GLY A 138 0.24 -0.03 -1.87
CA GLY A 138 0.83 1.09 -1.13
C GLY A 138 -0.21 2.12 -0.70
N GLY A 139 0.02 3.38 -1.07
CA GLY A 139 -0.82 4.52 -0.68
C GLY A 139 -2.21 4.54 -1.33
N PHE A 140 -3.05 5.45 -0.84
CA PHE A 140 -4.40 5.66 -1.33
C PHE A 140 -4.43 6.36 -2.70
N PHE A 141 -5.52 6.14 -3.44
CA PHE A 141 -5.76 6.79 -4.72
C PHE A 141 -7.27 7.04 -4.92
N ARG A 142 -7.61 7.90 -5.87
CA ARG A 142 -9.01 8.11 -6.27
C ARG A 142 -9.47 7.00 -7.21
N MET A 143 -10.45 6.19 -6.79
CA MET A 143 -10.96 5.07 -7.59
C MET A 143 -11.52 5.51 -8.95
N ASP A 144 -12.17 6.68 -9.01
CA ASP A 144 -12.83 7.22 -10.20
C ASP A 144 -11.84 7.80 -11.24
N THR A 145 -10.73 8.37 -10.79
CA THR A 145 -9.78 9.07 -11.66
C THR A 145 -8.41 8.44 -11.77
N GLY A 146 -8.04 7.51 -10.88
CA GLY A 146 -6.70 6.93 -10.78
C GLY A 146 -5.64 7.87 -10.18
N GLN A 147 -6.04 9.03 -9.64
CA GLN A 147 -5.12 10.00 -9.04
C GLN A 147 -4.47 9.43 -7.77
N CYS A 148 -3.13 9.37 -7.73
CA CYS A 148 -2.36 9.09 -6.51
C CYS A 148 -2.58 10.20 -5.45
N LEU A 149 -2.72 9.83 -4.19
CA LEU A 149 -2.95 10.77 -3.08
C LEU A 149 -1.78 10.78 -2.11
N GLY A 150 -1.57 11.92 -1.45
CA GLY A 150 -0.52 12.10 -0.46
C GLY A 150 0.87 12.35 -1.07
N ASN A 151 1.87 12.36 -0.19
CA ASN A 151 3.27 12.47 -0.58
C ASN A 151 3.77 11.13 -1.12
N VAL A 152 4.41 11.16 -2.27
CA VAL A 152 5.05 9.98 -2.86
C VAL A 152 6.44 10.37 -3.33
N VAL A 153 7.45 9.67 -2.84
CA VAL A 153 8.84 9.72 -3.32
C VAL A 153 9.22 8.30 -3.72
N SER A 154 9.62 8.14 -4.98
CA SER A 154 10.02 6.87 -5.60
C SER A 154 11.46 7.00 -6.06
N ASP A 155 12.37 6.26 -5.40
CA ASP A 155 13.81 6.26 -5.68
C ASP A 155 14.41 7.69 -5.73
N GLY A 156 14.06 8.51 -4.75
CA GLY A 156 14.50 9.91 -4.62
C GLY A 156 13.78 10.91 -5.50
N ARG A 157 12.90 10.47 -6.41
CA ARG A 157 12.07 11.36 -7.24
C ARG A 157 10.73 11.60 -6.55
N ARG A 158 10.41 12.87 -6.33
CA ARG A 158 9.07 13.26 -5.86
C ARG A 158 8.05 13.06 -6.99
N VAL A 159 7.07 12.20 -6.74
CA VAL A 159 6.03 11.79 -7.68
C VAL A 159 4.69 12.49 -7.41
N SER A 160 4.34 12.65 -6.13
CA SER A 160 3.09 13.27 -5.69
C SER A 160 3.33 14.10 -4.42
N SER A 161 2.50 15.11 -4.21
CA SER A 161 2.51 15.95 -3.01
C SER A 161 1.12 15.96 -2.37
N ALA A 162 1.09 15.86 -1.04
CA ALA A 162 -0.10 16.05 -0.22
C ALA A 162 -0.54 17.52 -0.15
N GLY A 163 0.31 18.46 -0.58
CA GLY A 163 0.04 19.91 -0.52
C GLY A 163 -0.23 20.41 0.91
N GLY A 164 0.45 19.81 1.90
CA GLY A 164 0.34 20.13 3.32
C GLY A 164 -0.78 19.40 4.09
N LEU A 165 -1.55 18.53 3.42
CA LEU A 165 -2.53 17.68 4.10
C LEU A 165 -1.84 16.68 5.04
N GLN A 166 -2.39 16.52 6.23
CA GLN A 166 -1.79 15.74 7.31
C GLN A 166 -2.44 14.35 7.38
N ASN A 167 -1.66 13.35 6.95
CA ASN A 167 -1.94 11.93 7.11
C ASN A 167 -0.65 11.21 7.53
N ALA A 168 -0.77 10.01 8.07
CA ALA A 168 0.37 9.19 8.44
C ALA A 168 1.29 8.93 7.25
N GLN A 169 2.60 9.04 7.44
CA GLN A 169 3.61 8.82 6.41
C GLN A 169 4.64 7.82 6.89
N PHE A 170 5.17 7.05 5.94
CA PHE A 170 6.34 6.21 6.13
C PHE A 170 7.37 6.57 5.06
N GLY A 171 8.60 6.81 5.47
CA GLY A 171 9.67 7.16 4.54
C GLY A 171 11.05 6.70 5.01
N ILE A 172 11.98 6.69 4.05
CA ILE A 172 13.39 6.42 4.26
C ILE A 172 14.16 7.62 3.74
N ARG A 173 15.01 8.19 4.60
CA ARG A 173 15.92 9.29 4.30
C ARG A 173 17.18 8.77 3.60
N ARG A 174 17.97 9.65 2.97
CA ARG A 174 19.18 9.29 2.22
C ARG A 174 20.23 8.59 3.08
N ASP A 175 20.33 8.96 4.35
CA ASP A 175 21.20 8.31 5.34
C ASP A 175 20.68 6.94 5.84
N GLY A 176 19.48 6.53 5.42
CA GLY A 176 18.83 5.30 5.85
C GLY A 176 17.96 5.43 7.10
N THR A 177 17.79 6.64 7.64
CA THR A 177 16.87 6.90 8.75
C THR A 177 15.44 6.58 8.31
N LEU A 178 14.74 5.76 9.10
CA LEU A 178 13.34 5.44 8.93
C LEU A 178 12.50 6.51 9.62
N VAL A 179 11.47 7.03 8.94
CA VAL A 179 10.60 8.07 9.47
C VAL A 179 9.16 7.60 9.43
N THR A 180 8.46 7.73 10.55
CA THR A 180 7.01 7.46 10.69
C THR A 180 6.30 8.62 11.34
N GLY A 181 5.11 8.99 10.86
CA GLY A 181 4.25 9.97 11.52
C GLY A 181 3.80 11.08 10.57
N TYR A 182 3.66 12.29 11.10
CA TYR A 182 3.18 13.46 10.36
C TYR A 182 4.35 14.35 9.96
N LEU A 183 4.34 14.82 8.71
CA LEU A 183 5.39 15.66 8.14
C LEU A 183 4.78 16.92 7.55
N SER A 184 5.45 18.05 7.75
CA SER A 184 5.17 19.29 7.03
C SER A 184 5.70 19.24 5.59
N GLU A 185 5.25 20.17 4.74
CA GLU A 185 5.77 20.27 3.38
C GLU A 185 7.28 20.60 3.35
N GLU A 186 7.76 21.44 4.26
CA GLU A 186 9.17 21.76 4.46
C GLU A 186 10.00 20.50 4.80
N GLU A 187 9.54 19.69 5.76
CA GLU A 187 10.24 18.46 6.16
C GLU A 187 10.34 17.44 5.02
N VAL A 188 9.35 17.40 4.12
CA VAL A 188 9.34 16.55 2.92
C VAL A 188 10.25 17.12 1.82
N LEU A 189 10.40 18.44 1.78
CA LEU A 189 11.19 19.17 0.80
C LEU A 189 12.66 19.35 1.20
N ASP A 190 13.03 18.91 2.40
CA ASP A 190 14.40 18.97 2.89
C ASP A 190 15.41 18.39 1.88
N THR A 191 16.48 19.14 1.64
CA THR A 191 17.55 18.82 0.68
C THR A 191 18.84 18.36 1.35
N GLU A 192 18.99 18.54 2.66
CA GLU A 192 20.18 18.13 3.42
C GLU A 192 20.21 16.62 3.57
N ASN A 193 19.12 16.03 4.08
CA ASN A 193 18.90 14.59 4.15
C ASN A 193 17.56 14.23 3.51
N PRO A 194 17.46 14.26 2.17
CA PRO A 194 16.17 14.11 1.49
C PRO A 194 15.62 12.69 1.64
N PHE A 195 14.30 12.55 1.50
CA PHE A 195 13.68 11.25 1.34
C PHE A 195 14.12 10.57 0.04
N VAL A 196 14.45 9.28 0.12
CA VAL A 196 14.65 8.41 -1.04
C VAL A 196 13.44 7.53 -1.30
N GLN A 197 12.66 7.22 -0.27
CA GLN A 197 11.36 6.55 -0.38
C GLN A 197 10.38 7.26 0.54
N LEU A 198 9.16 7.51 0.08
CA LEU A 198 8.10 8.09 0.90
C LEU A 198 6.75 7.68 0.34
N LEU A 199 5.84 7.28 1.21
CA LEU A 199 4.43 7.10 0.89
C LEU A 199 3.56 7.59 2.06
N SER A 200 2.33 8.00 1.74
CA SER A 200 1.30 8.34 2.73
C SER A 200 0.28 7.21 2.87
N GLY A 201 -0.06 6.90 4.11
CA GLY A 201 -1.18 6.06 4.51
C GLY A 201 -2.24 6.88 5.24
N VAL A 202 -3.10 6.21 6.00
CA VAL A 202 -4.12 6.83 6.85
C VAL A 202 -4.16 6.06 8.16
N VAL A 203 -4.16 6.77 9.29
CA VAL A 203 -3.95 6.29 10.67
C VAL A 203 -2.50 5.89 10.96
N TRP A 204 -1.87 6.59 11.91
CA TRP A 204 -0.61 6.17 12.51
C TRP A 204 -0.88 5.14 13.62
N LEU A 205 -0.62 3.86 13.32
CA LEU A 205 -1.03 2.76 14.20
C LEU A 205 -0.24 2.70 15.52
N ILE A 206 1.09 2.83 15.45
CA ILE A 206 2.00 2.63 16.58
C ILE A 206 3.04 3.75 16.61
N ARG A 207 3.11 4.49 17.71
CA ARG A 207 4.14 5.49 18.00
C ARG A 207 4.96 5.04 19.20
N ASN A 208 6.28 4.91 19.01
CA ASN A 208 7.22 4.49 20.06
C ASN A 208 6.75 3.26 20.87
N GLY A 209 6.23 2.25 20.17
CA GLY A 209 5.74 1.00 20.78
C GLY A 209 4.37 1.08 21.46
N SER A 210 3.68 2.22 21.40
CA SER A 210 2.32 2.41 21.94
C SER A 210 1.29 2.61 20.82
N VAL A 211 0.07 2.12 21.03
CA VAL A 211 -1.05 2.32 20.09
C VAL A 211 -1.37 3.82 19.98
N TYR A 212 -1.52 4.34 18.76
CA TYR A 212 -1.70 5.78 18.49
C TYR A 212 -2.95 6.11 17.65
N ILE A 213 -3.94 5.22 17.66
CA ILE A 213 -5.13 5.28 16.79
C ILE A 213 -6.04 6.46 17.18
N ASN A 214 -6.21 6.74 18.48
CA ASN A 214 -7.12 7.81 18.94
C ASN A 214 -6.56 9.19 18.61
N GLU A 215 -5.25 9.36 18.80
CA GLU A 215 -4.50 10.55 18.45
C GLU A 215 -4.51 10.76 16.94
N SER A 216 -4.34 9.68 16.17
CA SER A 216 -4.49 9.73 14.71
C SER A 216 -5.89 10.16 14.27
N GLN A 217 -6.94 9.71 14.97
CA GLN A 217 -8.30 10.13 14.68
C GLN A 217 -8.52 11.64 14.89
N ALA A 218 -7.81 12.23 15.85
CA ALA A 218 -7.85 13.67 16.10
C ALA A 218 -6.92 14.46 15.16
N ALA A 219 -5.80 13.87 14.75
CA ALA A 219 -4.77 14.54 13.96
C ALA A 219 -5.03 14.49 12.44
N GLU A 220 -5.62 13.40 11.94
CA GLU A 220 -5.83 13.18 10.51
C GLU A 220 -7.14 13.78 10.04
N CYS A 221 -7.01 14.71 9.10
CA CYS A 221 -8.10 15.56 8.69
C CYS A 221 -9.24 14.79 8.01
N ASP A 222 -10.45 15.04 8.48
CA ASP A 222 -11.73 14.59 7.96
C ASP A 222 -12.49 15.74 7.28
N GLU A 223 -11.94 16.30 6.20
CA GLU A 223 -12.55 17.46 5.51
C GLU A 223 -13.98 17.22 4.95
N THR A 224 -14.65 16.09 5.24
CA THR A 224 -15.87 15.67 4.55
C THR A 224 -16.92 14.84 5.30
N GLN A 225 -16.89 14.52 6.60
CA GLN A 225 -17.95 13.65 7.16
C GLN A 225 -18.51 13.98 8.55
N GLU A 226 -19.84 13.86 8.62
CA GLU A 226 -20.60 13.59 9.84
C GLU A 226 -19.94 12.44 10.60
N THR A 227 -20.01 12.44 11.93
CA THR A 227 -19.57 11.35 12.80
C THR A 227 -20.05 10.00 12.26
N GLY A 228 -19.23 9.30 11.46
CA GLY A 228 -19.76 8.34 10.49
C GLY A 228 -18.71 7.64 9.60
N SER A 229 -17.94 8.32 8.74
CA SER A 229 -17.02 7.61 7.81
C SER A 229 -15.65 7.31 8.37
N PHE A 230 -15.00 8.26 9.05
CA PHE A 230 -13.62 8.04 9.48
C PHE A 230 -13.56 7.08 10.67
N SER A 231 -14.45 7.27 11.64
CA SER A 231 -14.65 6.30 12.73
C SER A 231 -15.07 4.91 12.20
N LYS A 232 -15.97 4.82 11.20
CA LYS A 232 -16.27 3.54 10.55
C LYS A 232 -15.03 2.94 9.90
N PHE A 233 -14.25 3.74 9.17
CA PHE A 233 -13.01 3.30 8.55
C PHE A 233 -12.02 2.73 9.57
N VAL A 234 -11.95 3.27 10.78
CA VAL A 234 -11.09 2.74 11.84
C VAL A 234 -11.66 1.46 12.45
N ASN A 235 -12.96 1.44 12.74
CA ASN A 235 -13.57 0.40 13.57
C ASN A 235 -14.08 -0.82 12.79
N VAL A 236 -14.28 -0.72 11.47
CA VAL A 236 -14.83 -1.81 10.67
C VAL A 236 -13.77 -2.87 10.36
N MET A 237 -14.15 -4.14 10.51
CA MET A 237 -13.35 -5.28 10.02
C MET A 237 -13.29 -5.24 8.50
N SER A 238 -12.09 -5.42 7.94
CA SER A 238 -11.84 -5.50 6.50
C SER A 238 -10.43 -6.02 6.28
N ALA A 239 -10.04 -6.27 5.03
CA ALA A 239 -8.65 -6.49 4.68
C ALA A 239 -7.82 -5.23 4.99
N ARG A 240 -6.59 -5.40 5.50
CA ARG A 240 -5.70 -4.28 5.88
C ARG A 240 -4.26 -4.57 5.51
N THR A 241 -3.54 -3.51 5.17
CA THR A 241 -2.08 -3.53 5.03
C THR A 241 -1.47 -2.45 5.90
N ALA A 242 -0.24 -2.68 6.36
CA ALA A 242 0.54 -1.69 7.09
C ALA A 242 2.03 -1.83 6.77
N VAL A 243 2.76 -0.74 7.03
CA VAL A 243 4.22 -0.67 6.96
C VAL A 243 4.73 -0.02 8.24
N GLY A 244 5.87 -0.50 8.74
CA GLY A 244 6.53 0.05 9.91
C GLY A 244 7.93 -0.52 10.07
N HIS A 245 8.47 -0.47 11.28
CA HIS A 245 9.77 -1.04 11.61
C HIS A 245 9.77 -1.71 12.99
N ASP A 246 10.73 -2.60 13.22
CA ASP A 246 10.97 -3.18 14.54
C ASP A 246 12.08 -2.43 15.30
N ARG A 247 12.34 -2.87 16.55
CA ARG A 247 13.41 -2.29 17.40
C ARG A 247 14.81 -2.48 16.83
N LYS A 248 15.00 -3.42 15.91
CA LYS A 248 16.28 -3.63 15.24
C LYS A 248 16.44 -2.70 14.04
N GLY A 249 15.43 -1.92 13.65
CA GLY A 249 15.44 -1.11 12.44
C GLY A 249 15.17 -1.90 11.17
N GLN A 250 14.62 -3.12 11.28
CA GLN A 250 14.15 -3.87 10.11
C GLN A 250 12.80 -3.33 9.68
N LEU A 251 12.58 -3.20 8.37
CA LEU A 251 11.27 -2.87 7.80
C LEU A 251 10.31 -4.04 8.00
N VAL A 252 9.08 -3.71 8.37
CA VAL A 252 7.98 -4.65 8.56
C VAL A 252 6.87 -4.31 7.58
N LEU A 253 6.47 -5.28 6.77
CA LEU A 253 5.23 -5.23 6.00
C LEU A 253 4.23 -6.20 6.61
N PHE A 254 3.01 -5.74 6.80
CA PHE A 254 1.91 -6.51 7.37
C PHE A 254 0.72 -6.49 6.42
N HIS A 255 0.08 -7.64 6.27
CA HIS A 255 -1.12 -7.84 5.47
C HIS A 255 -2.04 -8.83 6.18
N VAL A 256 -3.33 -8.52 6.23
CA VAL A 256 -4.39 -9.46 6.61
C VAL A 256 -5.47 -9.46 5.55
N ASP A 257 -5.90 -10.67 5.18
CA ASP A 257 -7.05 -10.83 4.30
C ASP A 257 -8.33 -10.54 5.07
N GLY A 258 -9.34 -10.05 4.35
CA GLY A 258 -10.62 -9.72 4.93
C GLY A 258 -11.62 -9.31 3.87
N GLN A 259 -12.77 -8.86 4.33
CA GLN A 259 -13.84 -8.30 3.52
C GLN A 259 -14.62 -7.34 4.39
N THR A 260 -14.87 -6.12 3.91
CA THR A 260 -15.46 -5.06 4.73
C THR A 260 -16.77 -5.52 5.37
N GLU A 261 -16.89 -5.28 6.68
CA GLU A 261 -18.01 -5.68 7.55
C GLU A 261 -18.18 -7.20 7.79
N GLN A 262 -17.33 -8.06 7.20
CA GLN A 262 -17.49 -9.52 7.27
C GLN A 262 -16.29 -10.25 7.86
N ARG A 263 -15.07 -9.97 7.39
CA ARG A 263 -13.84 -10.68 7.74
C ARG A 263 -12.66 -9.71 7.84
N GLY A 264 -11.61 -10.10 8.55
CA GLY A 264 -10.40 -9.31 8.77
C GLY A 264 -10.25 -8.83 10.20
#